data_AF-A0A453HVJ4-F1
#
_entry.id   AF-A0A453HVJ4-F1
#
_cell.length_a   1.000
_cell.length_b   1.000
_cell.length_c   1.000
_cell.angle_alpha   90.00
_cell.angle_beta   90.00
_cell.angle_gamma   90.00
#
_symmetry.space_group_name_H-M   'P 1'
#
loop_
_entity.id
_entity.type
_entity.pdbx_description
1 polymer ?
#
loop_
_entity_poly.entity_id
_entity_poly.type
_entity_poly.pdbx_seq_one_letter_code
_entity_poly.pdbx_strand_id
1 'polypeptide(L)'
;RIGNGTEPFVPVPNEPNSIFIQTPQYLLLSPDSRNIDGLISFVYNSGCESTNITSYLCDRAILAPMNDVVSKIKTRMISRLAISEMSYYSSDSIDDSCPSHSTLEALYPTEFLNTIVIPGLPDHILQLKIGVPIMLLRNLDPSRGLCNGTRLIVTQLTGCVIEGEIITGKAIGSRVYIPRIVTTSSQYKWPFKLRRRQFPVRLSYVMTINRSQGQTLNRVGATCHLMSSHTVNYMWHFQELHHQTACKFSLKIAQFHMSIAHIM
;
A
#
# COMPACT_ATOMS: atom_id res chain seq x y z
N ARG A 1 7.40 -24.12 13.29
CA ARG A 1 5.95 -24.30 13.56
C ARG A 1 5.27 -22.95 13.43
N ILE A 2 4.10 -22.90 12.80
CA ILE A 2 3.29 -21.69 12.58
C ILE A 2 1.95 -21.89 13.28
N GLY A 3 1.47 -20.88 14.02
CA GLY A 3 0.22 -20.96 14.82
C GLY A 3 0.21 -22.10 15.85
N ASN A 4 -0.96 -22.69 16.08
CA ASN A 4 -1.21 -23.80 17.04
C ASN A 4 -0.57 -25.15 16.65
N GLY A 5 0.15 -25.22 15.53
CA GLY A 5 0.94 -26.39 15.14
C GLY A 5 0.16 -27.58 14.56
N THR A 6 -1.11 -27.39 14.19
CA THR A 6 -2.04 -28.44 13.71
C THR A 6 -2.30 -28.44 12.21
N GLU A 7 -1.82 -27.46 11.45
CA GLU A 7 -2.11 -27.36 10.01
C GLU A 7 -1.25 -28.35 9.18
N PRO A 8 -1.83 -28.98 8.14
CA PRO A 8 -1.14 -29.99 7.33
C PRO A 8 0.03 -29.37 6.55
N PHE A 9 1.21 -29.99 6.72
CA PHE A 9 2.44 -29.63 6.02
C PHE A 9 2.52 -30.41 4.71
N VAL A 10 2.74 -29.72 3.58
CA VAL A 10 2.99 -30.39 2.30
C VAL A 10 4.47 -30.19 1.94
N PRO A 11 5.29 -31.25 1.98
CA PRO A 11 6.64 -31.20 1.42
C PRO A 11 6.56 -31.11 -0.11
N VAL A 12 7.25 -30.15 -0.70
CA VAL A 12 7.34 -30.01 -2.16
C VAL A 12 8.44 -30.95 -2.67
N PRO A 13 8.19 -31.78 -3.70
CA PRO A 13 9.26 -32.53 -4.35
C PRO A 13 10.21 -31.51 -5.01
N ASN A 14 11.49 -31.52 -4.60
CA ASN A 14 12.62 -30.73 -5.11
C ASN A 14 13.11 -29.52 -4.30
N GLU A 15 12.51 -29.17 -3.15
CA GLU A 15 13.11 -28.18 -2.22
C GLU A 15 13.05 -28.62 -0.75
N PRO A 16 14.10 -29.27 -0.22
CA PRO A 16 14.07 -29.91 1.10
C PRO A 16 13.99 -28.94 2.30
N ASN A 17 14.12 -27.63 2.10
CA ASN A 17 14.06 -26.62 3.17
C ASN A 17 12.85 -25.68 3.12
N SER A 18 11.94 -25.87 2.17
CA SER A 18 10.83 -24.96 1.91
C SER A 18 9.52 -25.54 2.48
N ILE A 19 9.17 -25.15 3.70
CA ILE A 19 7.92 -25.55 4.36
C ILE A 19 6.78 -24.68 3.84
N PHE A 20 5.88 -25.27 3.03
CA PHE A 20 4.66 -24.60 2.58
C PHE A 20 3.44 -25.07 3.40
N ILE A 21 2.59 -24.10 3.75
CA ILE A 21 1.30 -24.37 4.42
C ILE A 21 0.21 -24.32 3.37
N GLN A 22 -0.60 -25.36 3.29
CA GLN A 22 -1.77 -25.38 2.43
C GLN A 22 -2.78 -24.36 2.96
N THR A 23 -3.18 -23.40 2.12
CA THR A 23 -4.16 -22.39 2.51
C THR A 23 -5.54 -23.05 2.61
N PRO A 24 -6.24 -22.94 3.75
CA PRO A 24 -7.58 -23.50 3.89
C PRO A 24 -8.54 -22.99 2.82
N GLN A 25 -9.36 -23.87 2.26
CA GLN A 25 -10.25 -23.54 1.14
C GLN A 25 -11.22 -22.40 1.46
N TYR A 26 -11.64 -22.25 2.74
CA TYR A 26 -12.53 -21.18 3.18
C TYR A 26 -11.90 -19.78 3.11
N LEU A 27 -10.56 -19.69 3.11
CA LEU A 27 -9.82 -18.44 2.92
C LEU A 27 -9.61 -18.12 1.44
N LEU A 28 -9.85 -19.04 0.52
CA LEU A 28 -9.61 -18.79 -0.90
C LEU A 28 -10.83 -18.11 -1.56
N LEU A 29 -10.56 -17.26 -2.55
CA LEU A 29 -11.59 -16.85 -3.49
C LEU A 29 -12.11 -18.07 -4.27
N SER A 30 -13.40 -18.02 -4.64
CA SER A 30 -14.00 -19.00 -5.53
C SER A 30 -13.14 -19.13 -6.78
N PRO A 31 -12.93 -20.34 -7.33
CA PRO A 31 -12.01 -20.59 -8.44
C PRO A 31 -12.17 -19.59 -9.59
N ASP A 32 -13.42 -19.29 -9.98
CA ASP A 32 -13.75 -18.38 -11.10
C ASP A 32 -13.41 -16.90 -10.83
N SER A 33 -13.24 -16.54 -9.55
CA SER A 33 -12.95 -15.17 -9.09
C SER A 33 -11.51 -15.02 -8.57
N ARG A 34 -10.65 -16.03 -8.74
CA ARG A 34 -9.29 -16.06 -8.23
C ARG A 34 -8.32 -15.28 -9.12
N ASN A 35 -8.63 -14.01 -9.35
CA ASN A 35 -7.80 -13.07 -10.11
C ASN A 35 -7.79 -11.68 -9.42
N ILE A 36 -6.99 -10.73 -9.93
CA ILE A 36 -6.88 -9.38 -9.34
C ILE A 36 -8.26 -8.72 -9.30
N ASP A 37 -9.05 -8.92 -10.35
CA ASP A 37 -10.35 -8.31 -10.52
C ASP A 37 -11.37 -8.85 -9.49
N GLY A 38 -11.35 -10.14 -9.20
CA GLY A 38 -12.16 -10.77 -8.17
C GLY A 38 -11.71 -10.41 -6.76
N LEU A 39 -10.41 -10.19 -6.54
CA LEU A 39 -9.90 -9.68 -5.26
C LEU A 39 -10.34 -8.23 -5.01
N ILE A 40 -10.22 -7.37 -6.02
CA ILE A 40 -10.74 -5.99 -5.97
C ILE A 40 -12.24 -6.03 -5.70
N SER A 41 -12.99 -6.89 -6.41
CA SER A 41 -14.42 -7.01 -6.21
C SER A 41 -14.78 -7.51 -4.81
N PHE A 42 -14.05 -8.48 -4.28
CA PHE A 42 -14.28 -8.97 -2.93
C PHE A 42 -14.09 -7.87 -1.87
N VAL A 43 -13.06 -7.04 -1.99
CA VAL A 43 -12.78 -5.98 -1.02
C VAL A 43 -13.69 -4.78 -1.23
N TYR A 44 -13.85 -4.32 -2.47
CA TYR A 44 -14.41 -3.00 -2.79
C TYR A 44 -15.73 -3.00 -3.60
N ASN A 45 -16.34 -4.15 -3.91
CA ASN A 45 -17.61 -4.21 -4.67
C ASN A 45 -18.85 -4.56 -3.82
N SER A 46 -18.74 -4.60 -2.49
CA SER A 46 -19.91 -4.84 -1.64
C SER A 46 -20.67 -3.53 -1.39
N GLY A 47 -21.59 -3.17 -2.31
CA GLY A 47 -22.68 -2.21 -2.08
C GLY A 47 -22.33 -0.97 -1.26
N CYS A 48 -21.48 -0.09 -1.80
CA CYS A 48 -21.22 1.20 -1.15
C CYS A 48 -22.40 2.13 -1.41
N GLU A 49 -23.25 2.35 -0.41
CA GLU A 49 -24.15 3.50 -0.38
C GLU A 49 -23.33 4.78 -0.15
N SER A 50 -23.70 5.88 -0.83
CA SER A 50 -22.96 7.16 -0.79
C SER A 50 -22.85 7.76 0.61
N THR A 51 -23.77 7.41 1.50
CA THR A 51 -23.87 7.89 2.87
C THR A 51 -22.81 7.32 3.83
N ASN A 52 -22.12 6.22 3.48
CA ASN A 52 -21.19 5.55 4.39
C ASN A 52 -19.83 5.20 3.77
N ILE A 53 -19.39 5.98 2.77
CA ILE A 53 -18.12 5.74 2.06
C ILE A 53 -16.89 5.84 2.98
N THR A 54 -16.97 6.65 4.03
CA THR A 54 -15.90 6.81 5.03
C THR A 54 -15.63 5.50 5.74
N SER A 55 -16.61 4.93 6.47
CA SER A 55 -16.42 3.63 7.15
C SER A 55 -16.12 2.50 6.16
N TYR A 56 -16.71 2.57 4.96
CA TYR A 56 -16.47 1.60 3.90
C TYR A 56 -15.00 1.51 3.51
N LEU A 57 -14.32 2.65 3.33
CA LEU A 57 -12.90 2.69 2.92
C LEU A 57 -11.93 2.54 4.09
N CYS A 58 -12.34 2.90 5.32
CA CYS A 58 -11.54 2.77 6.54
C CYS A 58 -11.07 1.34 6.78
N ASP A 59 -12.01 0.42 6.74
CA ASP A 59 -11.79 -0.92 7.29
C ASP A 59 -11.30 -1.92 6.23
N ARG A 60 -10.93 -1.40 5.06
CA ARG A 60 -10.66 -2.20 3.86
C ARG A 60 -9.30 -1.91 3.28
N ALA A 61 -8.61 -2.99 2.93
CA ALA A 61 -7.36 -2.91 2.19
C ALA A 61 -7.11 -4.20 1.41
N ILE A 62 -6.37 -4.08 0.31
CA ILE A 62 -5.72 -5.24 -0.31
C ILE A 62 -4.27 -5.29 0.18
N LEU A 63 -3.82 -6.45 0.64
CA LEU A 63 -2.47 -6.69 1.09
C LEU A 63 -1.70 -7.51 0.06
N ALA A 64 -0.48 -7.09 -0.23
CA ALA A 64 0.44 -7.83 -1.07
C ALA A 64 1.81 -8.00 -0.38
N PRO A 65 2.56 -9.07 -0.68
CA PRO A 65 3.87 -9.29 -0.08
C PRO A 65 4.92 -8.33 -0.65
N MET A 66 4.80 -7.94 -1.93
CA MET A 66 5.80 -7.16 -2.66
C MET A 66 5.21 -5.86 -3.24
N ASN A 67 6.04 -4.82 -3.36
CA ASN A 67 5.63 -3.50 -3.85
C ASN A 67 5.24 -3.48 -5.34
N ASP A 68 5.80 -4.38 -6.15
CA ASP A 68 5.48 -4.52 -7.58
C ASP A 68 4.02 -4.99 -7.78
N VAL A 69 3.58 -5.98 -7.00
CA VAL A 69 2.19 -6.44 -6.97
C VAL A 69 1.26 -5.34 -6.46
N VAL A 70 1.66 -4.60 -5.41
CA VAL A 70 0.91 -3.41 -4.94
C VAL A 70 0.70 -2.42 -6.08
N SER A 71 1.76 -2.11 -6.84
CA SER A 71 1.70 -1.18 -7.97
C SER A 71 0.73 -1.66 -9.05
N LYS A 72 0.81 -2.94 -9.45
CA LYS A 72 -0.11 -3.54 -10.44
C LYS A 72 -1.58 -3.41 -10.03
N ILE A 73 -1.91 -3.75 -8.78
CA ILE A 73 -3.30 -3.68 -8.28
C ILE A 73 -3.75 -2.22 -8.15
N LYS A 74 -2.88 -1.34 -7.65
CA LYS A 74 -3.15 0.10 -7.52
C LYS A 74 -3.50 0.72 -8.88
N THR A 75 -2.71 0.47 -9.92
CA THR A 75 -2.98 0.94 -11.29
C THR A 75 -4.29 0.37 -11.84
N ARG A 76 -4.55 -0.93 -11.61
CA ARG A 76 -5.81 -1.57 -12.04
C ARG A 76 -7.04 -0.99 -11.33
N MET A 77 -6.91 -0.55 -10.07
CA MET A 77 -8.00 0.07 -9.33
C MET A 77 -8.29 1.49 -9.79
N ILE A 78 -7.25 2.32 -9.99
CA ILE A 78 -7.42 3.70 -10.45
C ILE A 78 -8.07 3.76 -11.83
N SER A 79 -7.67 2.85 -12.74
CA SER A 79 -8.21 2.81 -14.11
C SER A 79 -9.69 2.44 -14.18
N ARG A 80 -10.24 1.78 -13.15
CA ARG A 80 -11.68 1.46 -13.06
C ARG A 80 -12.53 2.65 -12.62
N LEU A 81 -11.95 3.64 -11.95
CA LEU A 81 -12.69 4.80 -11.48
C LEU A 81 -12.94 5.75 -12.66
N ALA A 82 -14.20 5.93 -13.07
CA ALA A 82 -14.61 6.85 -14.14
C ALA A 82 -14.59 8.34 -13.71
N ILE A 83 -13.74 8.70 -12.76
CA ILE A 83 -13.62 10.05 -12.20
C ILE A 83 -12.40 10.73 -12.82
N SER A 84 -12.49 12.05 -13.03
CA SER A 84 -11.38 12.88 -13.50
C SER A 84 -10.14 12.69 -12.63
N GLU A 85 -9.01 12.53 -13.29
CA GLU A 85 -7.71 12.28 -12.70
C GLU A 85 -6.87 13.56 -12.68
N MET A 86 -6.18 13.81 -11.58
CA MET A 86 -5.17 14.85 -11.47
C MET A 86 -3.80 14.24 -11.22
N SER A 87 -2.83 14.62 -12.05
CA SER A 87 -1.45 14.19 -11.96
C SER A 87 -0.58 15.28 -11.34
N TYR A 88 0.18 14.92 -10.31
CA TYR A 88 1.13 15.80 -9.67
C TYR A 88 2.55 15.30 -9.90
N TYR A 89 3.37 16.11 -10.56
CA TYR A 89 4.80 15.84 -10.76
C TYR A 89 5.61 16.40 -9.59
N SER A 90 6.58 15.63 -9.11
CA SER A 90 7.52 16.12 -8.09
C SER A 90 8.57 17.05 -8.70
N SER A 91 9.22 17.83 -7.85
CA SER A 91 10.44 18.55 -8.19
C SER A 91 11.58 17.92 -7.41
N ASP A 92 12.53 17.35 -8.15
CA ASP A 92 13.63 16.55 -7.62
C ASP A 92 14.95 17.29 -7.81
N SER A 93 15.82 17.18 -6.81
CA SER A 93 17.13 17.83 -6.80
C SER A 93 18.09 17.05 -5.91
N ILE A 94 19.38 17.31 -6.06
CA ILE A 94 20.39 16.81 -5.12
C ILE A 94 20.42 17.75 -3.92
N ASP A 95 20.45 17.19 -2.71
CA ASP A 95 20.53 17.96 -1.49
C ASP A 95 21.85 18.74 -1.41
N ASP A 96 21.76 20.03 -1.09
CA ASP A 96 22.90 20.96 -1.05
C ASP A 96 23.99 20.57 -0.04
N SER A 97 23.66 19.70 0.94
CA SER A 97 24.64 19.17 1.91
C SER A 97 25.53 18.06 1.35
N CYS A 98 25.31 17.61 0.11
CA CYS A 98 26.13 16.55 -0.48
C CYS A 98 27.54 17.05 -0.82
N PRO A 99 28.61 16.30 -0.46
CA PRO A 99 29.95 16.60 -0.92
C PRO A 99 30.01 16.65 -2.45
N SER A 100 30.75 17.59 -3.02
CA SER A 100 30.90 17.72 -4.48
C SER A 100 29.56 17.88 -5.22
N HIS A 101 28.60 18.58 -4.62
CA HIS A 101 27.25 18.84 -5.14
C HIS A 101 27.25 19.24 -6.63
N SER A 102 28.07 20.21 -7.03
CA SER A 102 28.16 20.67 -8.42
C SER A 102 28.59 19.57 -9.40
N THR A 103 29.53 18.71 -9.00
CA THR A 103 29.94 17.56 -9.80
C THR A 103 28.82 16.53 -9.89
N LEU A 104 28.09 16.29 -8.80
CA LEU A 104 26.98 15.34 -8.77
C LEU A 104 25.80 15.83 -9.62
N GLU A 105 25.46 17.12 -9.60
CA GLU A 105 24.43 17.69 -10.47
C GLU A 105 24.77 17.55 -11.96
N ALA A 106 26.06 17.71 -12.32
CA ALA A 106 26.51 17.50 -13.69
C ALA A 106 26.44 16.02 -14.13
N LEU A 107 26.67 15.08 -13.20
CA LEU A 107 26.67 13.64 -13.48
C LEU A 107 25.27 13.03 -13.48
N TYR A 108 24.34 13.58 -12.70
CA TYR A 108 23.01 13.02 -12.50
C TYR A 108 21.93 14.00 -12.94
N PRO A 109 21.45 13.89 -14.20
CA PRO A 109 20.42 14.79 -14.72
C PRO A 109 19.08 14.59 -13.99
N THR A 110 18.22 15.61 -14.03
CA THR A 110 16.94 15.61 -13.30
C THR A 110 16.02 14.47 -13.76
N GLU A 111 16.06 14.13 -15.04
CA GLU A 111 15.33 13.01 -15.64
C GLU A 111 15.69 11.69 -14.95
N PHE A 112 16.97 11.50 -14.62
CA PHE A 112 17.43 10.34 -13.86
C PHE A 112 16.90 10.39 -12.42
N LEU A 113 16.97 11.55 -11.75
CA LEU A 113 16.46 11.71 -10.38
C LEU A 113 14.96 11.36 -10.29
N ASN A 114 14.18 11.76 -11.30
CA ASN A 114 12.74 11.49 -11.40
C ASN A 114 12.43 9.98 -11.50
N THR A 115 13.36 9.15 -11.98
CA THR A 115 13.20 7.68 -12.02
C THR A 115 13.44 7.00 -10.67
N ILE A 116 14.07 7.70 -9.73
CA ILE A 116 14.49 7.10 -8.46
C ILE A 116 13.28 6.91 -7.54
N VAL A 117 13.04 5.65 -7.15
CA VAL A 117 12.03 5.24 -6.17
C VAL A 117 12.72 4.87 -4.87
N ILE A 118 12.44 5.62 -3.80
CA ILE A 118 13.00 5.38 -2.46
C ILE A 118 11.86 5.13 -1.47
N PRO A 119 11.89 4.04 -0.69
CA PRO A 119 10.92 3.80 0.37
C PRO A 119 10.82 5.00 1.32
N GLY A 120 9.59 5.51 1.52
CA GLY A 120 9.34 6.63 2.43
C GLY A 120 9.41 8.01 1.78
N LEU A 121 9.84 8.11 0.53
CA LEU A 121 9.58 9.27 -0.32
C LEU A 121 8.28 9.06 -1.13
N PRO A 122 7.55 10.13 -1.44
CA PRO A 122 6.45 10.07 -2.40
C PRO A 122 6.95 9.76 -3.82
N ASP A 123 6.08 9.19 -4.64
CA ASP A 123 6.35 8.89 -6.05
C ASP A 123 6.57 10.19 -6.84
N HIS A 124 7.40 10.14 -7.90
CA HIS A 124 7.59 11.30 -8.78
C HIS A 124 6.27 11.73 -9.43
N ILE A 125 5.54 10.75 -9.98
CA ILE A 125 4.21 10.96 -10.56
C ILE A 125 3.18 10.46 -9.56
N LEU A 126 2.42 11.39 -8.99
CA LEU A 126 1.32 11.08 -8.07
C LEU A 126 -0.02 11.34 -8.76
N GLN A 127 -0.70 10.26 -9.13
CA GLN A 127 -2.02 10.27 -9.78
C GLN A 127 -3.12 10.08 -8.73
N LEU A 128 -4.03 11.05 -8.63
CA LEU A 128 -5.12 11.05 -7.65
C LEU A 128 -6.47 11.36 -8.31
N LYS A 129 -7.54 10.87 -7.68
CA LYS A 129 -8.94 11.14 -8.04
C LYS A 129 -9.70 11.53 -6.78
N ILE A 130 -10.78 12.30 -6.90
CA ILE A 130 -11.66 12.58 -5.76
C ILE A 130 -12.32 11.27 -5.29
N GLY A 131 -12.46 11.09 -3.98
CA GLY A 131 -13.05 9.90 -3.35
C GLY A 131 -12.07 8.75 -3.11
N VAL A 132 -10.80 8.87 -3.51
CA VAL A 132 -9.81 7.82 -3.24
C VAL A 132 -9.23 7.93 -1.83
N PRO A 133 -8.99 6.80 -1.13
CA PRO A 133 -8.26 6.80 0.11
C PRO A 133 -6.76 6.99 -0.17
N ILE A 134 -6.18 7.97 0.50
CA ILE A 134 -4.74 8.23 0.57
C ILE A 134 -4.24 8.02 1.99
N MET A 135 -2.92 7.90 2.15
CA MET A 135 -2.25 7.75 3.43
C MET A 135 -1.06 8.70 3.49
N LEU A 136 -0.92 9.40 4.61
CA LEU A 136 0.23 10.26 4.88
C LEU A 136 1.52 9.44 5.06
N LEU A 137 2.61 9.95 4.50
CA LEU A 137 3.95 9.38 4.58
C LEU A 137 4.82 10.04 5.66
N ARG A 138 4.40 11.18 6.17
CA ARG A 138 5.15 12.00 7.14
C ARG A 138 4.20 12.59 8.18
N ASN A 139 4.76 12.86 9.35
CA ASN A 139 4.10 13.67 10.36
C ASN A 139 4.07 15.13 9.86
N LEU A 140 2.88 15.69 9.75
CA LEU A 140 2.67 17.11 9.42
C LEU A 140 2.25 17.87 10.66
N ASP A 141 1.24 17.34 11.37
CA ASP A 141 0.72 17.91 12.60
C ASP A 141 0.12 16.79 13.46
N PRO A 142 0.91 16.17 14.35
CA PRO A 142 0.43 15.10 15.22
C PRO A 142 -0.71 15.53 16.14
N SER A 143 -0.77 16.81 16.54
CA SER A 143 -1.81 17.32 17.44
C SER A 143 -3.19 17.27 16.77
N ARG A 144 -3.24 17.42 15.45
CA ARG A 144 -4.44 17.33 14.61
C ARG A 144 -4.66 15.95 14.00
N GLY A 145 -3.89 14.95 14.43
CA GLY A 145 -3.98 13.58 13.90
C GLY A 145 -3.33 13.39 12.52
N LEU A 146 -2.56 14.36 12.02
CA LEU A 146 -1.82 14.28 10.74
C LEU A 146 -0.45 13.64 10.96
N CYS A 147 -0.48 12.35 11.29
CA CYS A 147 0.68 11.51 11.49
C CYS A 147 0.96 10.64 10.25
N ASN A 148 2.17 10.10 10.18
CA ASN A 148 2.49 9.03 9.24
C ASN A 148 1.54 7.84 9.45
N GLY A 149 0.97 7.32 8.36
CA GLY A 149 -0.03 6.26 8.40
C GLY A 149 -1.47 6.73 8.49
N THR A 150 -1.74 8.01 8.83
CA THR A 150 -3.11 8.54 8.82
C THR A 150 -3.70 8.43 7.42
N ARG A 151 -4.84 7.74 7.32
CA ARG A 151 -5.60 7.61 6.07
C ARG A 151 -6.60 8.75 5.96
N LEU A 152 -6.77 9.25 4.74
CA LEU A 152 -7.73 10.28 4.38
C LEU A 152 -8.49 9.87 3.12
N ILE A 153 -9.72 10.35 2.94
CA ILE A 153 -10.39 10.34 1.64
C ILE A 153 -10.19 11.70 0.99
N VAL A 154 -9.77 11.72 -0.26
CA VAL A 154 -9.62 12.97 -1.02
C VAL A 154 -11.00 13.56 -1.30
N THR A 155 -11.26 14.78 -0.82
CA THR A 155 -12.52 15.50 -1.06
C THR A 155 -12.36 16.54 -2.18
N GLN A 156 -11.18 17.12 -2.33
CA GLN A 156 -10.88 18.08 -3.38
C GLN A 156 -9.40 18.03 -3.81
N LEU A 157 -9.17 18.20 -5.11
CA LEU A 157 -7.84 18.27 -5.72
C LEU A 157 -7.62 19.66 -6.30
N THR A 158 -6.55 20.34 -5.86
CA THR A 158 -6.15 21.66 -6.38
C THR A 158 -4.67 21.64 -6.76
N GLY A 159 -4.16 22.69 -7.42
CA GLY A 159 -2.75 22.79 -7.77
C GLY A 159 -1.80 22.91 -6.56
N CYS A 160 -2.26 23.54 -5.47
CA CYS A 160 -1.42 23.89 -4.33
C CYS A 160 -1.60 22.95 -3.12
N VAL A 161 -2.84 22.48 -2.90
CA VAL A 161 -3.20 21.65 -1.73
C VAL A 161 -4.14 20.52 -2.15
N ILE A 162 -4.08 19.42 -1.40
CA ILE A 162 -5.08 18.35 -1.45
C ILE A 162 -5.98 18.51 -0.23
N GLU A 163 -7.28 18.63 -0.42
CA GLU A 163 -8.24 18.53 0.68
C GLU A 163 -8.58 17.06 0.91
N GLY A 164 -8.56 16.64 2.17
CA GLY A 164 -9.04 15.32 2.54
C GLY A 164 -9.72 15.30 3.89
N GLU A 165 -10.58 14.31 4.08
CA GLU A 165 -11.23 13.99 5.35
C GLU A 165 -10.48 12.85 6.02
N ILE A 166 -10.12 13.01 7.30
CA ILE A 166 -9.44 11.97 8.08
C ILE A 166 -10.40 10.81 8.34
N ILE A 167 -9.95 9.59 8.05
CA ILE A 167 -10.78 8.40 8.20
C ILE A 167 -10.23 7.42 9.24
N THR A 168 -9.03 7.66 9.77
CA THR A 168 -8.42 6.83 10.81
C THR A 168 -7.87 7.65 11.97
N GLY A 169 -7.92 7.11 13.18
CA GLY A 169 -7.30 7.71 14.37
C GLY A 169 -8.27 8.54 15.22
N LYS A 170 -7.73 9.45 16.03
CA LYS A 170 -8.53 10.23 16.99
C LYS A 170 -9.29 11.40 16.35
N ALA A 171 -8.91 11.81 15.15
CA ALA A 171 -9.42 12.99 14.46
C ALA A 171 -10.35 12.65 13.28
N ILE A 172 -11.03 11.49 13.31
CA ILE A 172 -11.93 11.04 12.24
C ILE A 172 -13.00 12.09 11.93
N GLY A 173 -13.31 12.28 10.65
CA GLY A 173 -14.27 13.26 10.14
C GLY A 173 -13.71 14.68 10.00
N SER A 174 -12.49 14.93 10.47
CA SER A 174 -11.87 16.26 10.34
C SER A 174 -11.39 16.50 8.91
N ARG A 175 -11.77 17.64 8.33
CA ARG A 175 -11.22 18.12 7.05
C ARG A 175 -9.87 18.78 7.25
N VAL A 176 -8.94 18.46 6.37
CA VAL A 176 -7.56 18.96 6.41
C VAL A 176 -7.04 19.26 5.01
N TYR A 177 -6.04 20.13 4.95
CA TYR A 177 -5.35 20.50 3.73
C TYR A 177 -3.91 20.00 3.79
N ILE A 178 -3.51 19.23 2.78
CA ILE A 178 -2.18 18.64 2.67
C ILE A 178 -1.38 19.45 1.64
N PRO A 179 -0.34 20.18 2.06
CA PRO A 179 0.54 20.88 1.15
C PRO A 179 1.63 19.96 0.59
N ARG A 180 2.30 20.41 -0.48
CA ARG A 180 3.58 19.81 -0.91
C ARG A 180 4.66 20.15 0.10
N ILE A 181 5.44 19.16 0.51
CA ILE A 181 6.61 19.35 1.37
C ILE A 181 7.87 18.87 0.66
N VAL A 182 9.01 19.36 1.12
CA VAL A 182 10.31 18.84 0.72
C VAL A 182 10.67 17.67 1.63
N THR A 183 11.05 16.55 1.02
CA THR A 183 11.51 15.37 1.73
C THR A 183 12.86 14.94 1.19
N THR A 184 13.82 14.74 2.09
CA THR A 184 15.16 14.25 1.74
C THR A 184 15.23 12.75 2.02
N SER A 185 15.83 11.99 1.10
CA SER A 185 16.09 10.57 1.27
C SER A 185 17.12 10.33 2.39
N SER A 186 16.98 9.23 3.12
CA SER A 186 18.08 8.72 3.91
C SER A 186 19.15 8.08 3.00
N GLN A 187 20.44 8.28 3.33
CA GLN A 187 21.56 7.77 2.54
C GLN A 187 21.64 6.24 2.65
N TYR A 188 21.24 5.52 1.61
CA TYR A 188 21.34 4.05 1.63
C TYR A 188 21.73 3.41 0.29
N LYS A 189 21.86 4.18 -0.81
CA LYS A 189 22.14 3.59 -2.14
C LYS A 189 22.87 4.49 -3.14
N TRP A 190 22.62 5.80 -3.10
CA TRP A 190 23.18 6.76 -4.06
C TRP A 190 24.30 7.58 -3.42
N PRO A 191 25.26 8.10 -4.21
CA PRO A 191 26.32 8.98 -3.70
C PRO A 191 25.81 10.37 -3.27
N PHE A 192 24.51 10.61 -3.41
CA PHE A 192 23.82 11.83 -3.02
C PHE A 192 22.57 11.54 -2.19
N LYS A 193 22.10 12.56 -1.49
CA LYS A 193 20.76 12.59 -0.91
C LYS A 193 19.81 13.22 -1.92
N LEU A 194 18.74 12.51 -2.25
CA LEU A 194 17.68 13.01 -3.10
C LEU A 194 16.75 13.91 -2.29
N ARG A 195 16.53 15.13 -2.77
CA ARG A 195 15.56 16.09 -2.24
C ARG A 195 14.36 16.15 -3.18
N ARG A 196 13.19 15.70 -2.71
CA ARG A 196 11.94 15.62 -3.48
C ARG A 196 10.87 16.52 -2.88
N ARG A 197 10.37 17.48 -3.65
CA ARG A 197 9.21 18.32 -3.31
C ARG A 197 7.93 17.74 -3.91
N GLN A 198 7.04 17.23 -3.07
CA GLN A 198 5.79 16.58 -3.48
C GLN A 198 4.80 16.52 -2.31
N PHE A 199 3.53 16.22 -2.58
CA PHE A 199 2.58 15.87 -1.53
C PHE A 199 3.04 14.61 -0.79
N PRO A 200 3.11 14.63 0.56
CA PRO A 200 3.61 13.50 1.35
C PRO A 200 2.53 12.43 1.53
N VAL A 201 1.92 11.99 0.43
CA VAL A 201 0.80 11.05 0.42
C VAL A 201 1.04 9.94 -0.60
N ARG A 202 0.36 8.82 -0.38
CA ARG A 202 0.25 7.73 -1.35
C ARG A 202 -1.17 7.18 -1.35
N LEU A 203 -1.60 6.57 -2.44
CA LEU A 203 -2.87 5.83 -2.44
C LEU A 203 -2.83 4.68 -1.43
N SER A 204 -3.97 4.43 -0.82
CA SER A 204 -4.12 3.52 0.31
C SER A 204 -5.13 2.39 0.07
N TYR A 205 -5.51 2.11 -1.19
CA TYR A 205 -6.34 0.94 -1.51
C TYR A 205 -5.61 -0.39 -1.30
N VAL A 206 -4.30 -0.37 -1.55
CA VAL A 206 -3.43 -1.53 -1.51
C VAL A 206 -2.18 -1.17 -0.72
N MET A 207 -1.72 -2.05 0.16
CA MET A 207 -0.48 -1.86 0.89
C MET A 207 0.28 -3.17 1.02
N THR A 208 1.56 -3.07 1.36
CA THR A 208 2.32 -4.28 1.69
C THR A 208 1.95 -4.78 3.07
N ILE A 209 2.07 -6.09 3.29
CA ILE A 209 1.80 -6.73 4.59
C ILE A 209 2.63 -6.09 5.71
N ASN A 210 3.90 -5.79 5.43
CA ASN A 210 4.76 -5.11 6.40
C ASN A 210 4.23 -3.72 6.79
N ARG A 211 3.53 -3.03 5.88
CA ARG A 211 2.97 -1.70 6.12
C ARG A 211 1.58 -1.73 6.75
N SER A 212 0.89 -2.87 6.75
CA SER A 212 -0.37 -3.04 7.48
C SER A 212 -0.18 -3.41 8.95
N GLN A 213 1.05 -3.68 9.39
CA GLN A 213 1.34 -3.97 10.80
C GLN A 213 0.86 -2.81 11.70
N GLY A 214 0.10 -3.14 12.73
CA GLY A 214 -0.48 -2.16 13.66
C GLY A 214 -1.74 -1.43 13.16
N GLN A 215 -2.29 -1.80 11.99
CA GLN A 215 -3.59 -1.29 11.52
C GLN A 215 -4.71 -2.29 11.81
N THR A 216 -5.88 -1.76 12.16
CA THR A 216 -7.12 -2.55 12.31
C THR A 216 -7.92 -2.45 11.00
N LEU A 217 -8.21 -3.60 10.37
CA LEU A 217 -8.95 -3.68 9.11
C LEU A 217 -9.99 -4.80 9.22
N ASN A 218 -11.26 -4.53 8.88
CA ASN A 218 -12.35 -5.51 9.00
C ASN A 218 -12.47 -6.42 7.76
N ARG A 219 -12.07 -5.94 6.57
CA ARG A 219 -12.18 -6.71 5.32
C ARG A 219 -10.94 -6.57 4.46
N VAL A 220 -10.21 -7.67 4.36
CA VAL A 220 -8.88 -7.70 3.77
C VAL A 220 -8.84 -8.72 2.64
N GLY A 221 -8.37 -8.28 1.47
CA GLY A 221 -7.99 -9.18 0.39
C GLY A 221 -6.47 -9.35 0.40
N ALA A 222 -5.94 -10.56 0.34
CA ALA A 222 -4.49 -10.77 0.26
C ALA A 222 -4.10 -11.48 -1.05
N THR A 223 -3.00 -11.06 -1.67
CA THR A 223 -2.39 -11.79 -2.79
C THR A 223 -1.32 -12.74 -2.27
N CYS A 224 -1.45 -14.03 -2.57
CA CYS A 224 -0.38 -15.01 -2.35
C CYS A 224 0.20 -15.42 -3.71
N HIS A 225 1.50 -15.21 -3.92
CA HIS A 225 2.20 -15.87 -5.03
C HIS A 225 3.13 -16.94 -4.45
N LEU A 226 4.01 -16.58 -3.52
CA LEU A 226 4.77 -17.48 -2.65
C LEU A 226 5.08 -16.67 -1.38
N MET A 227 4.70 -17.16 -0.21
CA MET A 227 5.02 -16.49 1.05
C MET A 227 6.19 -17.21 1.71
N SER A 228 7.18 -16.46 2.20
CA SER A 228 8.13 -17.02 3.16
C SER A 228 7.38 -17.49 4.42
N SER A 229 7.91 -18.49 5.13
CA SER A 229 7.33 -19.01 6.38
C SER A 229 7.02 -17.89 7.39
N HIS A 230 7.82 -16.82 7.43
CA HIS A 230 7.56 -15.64 8.25
C HIS A 230 6.30 -14.87 7.82
N THR A 231 6.08 -14.66 6.52
CA THR A 231 4.92 -13.89 6.03
C THR A 231 3.61 -14.65 6.20
N VAL A 232 3.66 -15.98 6.08
CA VAL A 232 2.54 -16.86 6.44
C VAL A 232 2.24 -16.75 7.93
N ASN A 233 3.25 -16.88 8.79
CA ASN A 233 3.13 -16.69 10.25
C ASN A 233 2.45 -15.37 10.63
N TYR A 234 2.84 -14.25 10.00
CA TYR A 234 2.23 -12.95 10.28
C TYR A 234 0.76 -12.90 9.85
N MET A 235 0.39 -13.43 8.69
CA MET A 235 -1.00 -13.48 8.26
C MET A 235 -1.85 -14.37 9.19
N TRP A 236 -1.31 -15.49 9.65
CA TRP A 236 -1.96 -16.36 10.64
C TRP A 236 -2.09 -15.69 12.01
N HIS A 237 -1.03 -15.04 12.51
CA HIS A 237 -1.07 -14.32 13.79
C HIS A 237 -2.05 -13.14 13.74
N PHE A 238 -2.14 -12.46 12.60
CA PHE A 238 -3.14 -11.41 12.36
C PHE A 238 -4.56 -11.98 12.37
N GLN A 239 -4.78 -13.17 11.81
CA GLN A 239 -6.07 -13.87 11.86
C GLN A 239 -6.43 -14.35 13.29
N GLU A 240 -5.45 -14.78 14.08
CA GLU A 240 -5.63 -15.31 15.44
C GLU A 240 -5.88 -14.21 16.49
N LEU A 241 -5.17 -13.08 16.41
CA LEU A 241 -5.39 -11.89 17.26
C LEU A 241 -6.82 -11.33 17.13
N HIS A 242 -7.43 -11.44 15.95
CA HIS A 242 -8.78 -10.91 15.70
C HIS A 242 -9.90 -11.92 15.96
N HIS A 243 -9.60 -13.22 16.04
CA HIS A 243 -10.57 -14.24 16.45
C HIS A 243 -10.93 -14.13 17.95
N GLN A 244 -10.04 -13.58 18.77
CA GLN A 244 -10.27 -13.35 20.20
C GLN A 244 -11.11 -12.10 20.52
N THR A 245 -11.39 -11.22 19.55
CA THR A 245 -12.05 -9.92 19.77
C THR A 245 -13.49 -9.79 19.23
N ALA A 246 -14.15 -10.88 18.84
CA ALA A 246 -15.55 -10.87 18.38
C ALA A 246 -15.89 -9.90 17.21
N CYS A 247 -14.90 -9.49 16.42
CA CYS A 247 -15.09 -8.73 15.18
C CYS A 247 -15.20 -9.69 13.98
N LYS A 248 -16.25 -9.55 13.16
CA LYS A 248 -16.44 -10.32 11.90
C LYS A 248 -15.36 -9.93 10.87
N PHE A 249 -14.21 -10.59 10.94
CA PHE A 249 -13.11 -10.44 9.99
C PHE A 249 -13.38 -11.30 8.74
N SER A 250 -13.28 -10.71 7.55
CA SER A 250 -13.37 -11.44 6.28
C SER A 250 -12.06 -11.30 5.50
N LEU A 251 -11.20 -12.33 5.61
CA LEU A 251 -9.98 -12.47 4.81
C LEU A 251 -10.26 -13.39 3.62
N LYS A 252 -9.95 -12.93 2.41
CA LYS A 252 -9.83 -13.83 1.26
C LYS A 252 -8.49 -13.67 0.56
N ILE A 253 -7.93 -14.80 0.17
CA ILE A 253 -6.63 -14.95 -0.46
C ILE A 253 -6.85 -15.30 -1.93
N ALA A 254 -6.27 -14.50 -2.82
CA ALA A 254 -6.11 -14.85 -4.22
C ALA A 254 -4.73 -15.49 -4.40
N GLN A 255 -4.68 -16.79 -4.70
CA GLN A 255 -3.46 -17.45 -5.18
C GLN A 255 -3.36 -17.30 -6.69
N PHE A 256 -2.29 -16.65 -7.17
CA PHE A 256 -2.01 -16.55 -8.59
C PHE A 256 -1.05 -17.65 -9.02
N HIS A 257 -1.49 -18.54 -9.91
CA HIS A 257 -0.58 -19.30 -10.76
C HIS A 257 -0.13 -18.36 -11.89
N MET A 258 0.91 -17.58 -11.65
CA MET A 258 1.69 -17.03 -12.74
C MET A 258 2.60 -18.16 -13.19
N SER A 259 2.32 -18.78 -14.33
CA SER A 259 3.35 -19.58 -15.01
C SER A 259 4.54 -18.67 -15.21
N ILE A 260 5.65 -18.95 -14.53
CA ILE A 260 6.95 -18.42 -14.89
C ILE A 260 7.30 -19.12 -16.21
N ALA A 261 6.74 -18.62 -17.30
CA ALA A 261 7.25 -18.90 -18.61
C ALA A 261 8.45 -17.97 -18.82
N HIS A 262 9.64 -18.56 -18.63
CA HIS A 262 10.94 -18.16 -19.17
C HIS A 262 11.45 -16.76 -18.84
N ILE A 263 12.47 -16.71 -17.97
CA ILE A 263 13.69 -15.93 -18.26
C ILE A 263 14.86 -16.84 -17.88
N MET A 264 15.68 -17.18 -18.90
CA MET A 264 16.98 -17.86 -18.78
C MET A 264 17.95 -17.04 -17.94
#